data_AF-A0A7J5V5V2-F1
#
_entry.id   AF-A0A7J5V5V2-F1
#
_cell.length_a   1.000
_cell.length_b   1.000
_cell.length_c   1.000
_cell.angle_alpha   90.00
_cell.angle_beta   90.00
_cell.angle_gamma   90.00
#
_symmetry.space_group_name_H-M   'P 1'
#
loop_
_entity.id
_entity.type
_entity.pdbx_description
1 polymer ?
#
loop_
_entity_poly.entity_id
_entity_poly.type
_entity_poly.pdbx_seq_one_letter_code
_entity_poly.pdbx_strand_id
1 'polypeptide(L)'
;MKNQSWDATDEDLVNDAMMKAFNQGIEYFITGTPRQLVLFKTFEPNTTPQDRKLKLYYLANVKSDNDVTTQSYKTQILPTVKQFLLDLSNLIHGIIEVHWDSIDKQFINKLSTYILEASAQMSEEMTPVIQSNESLRKRIREYIQEQDIFHV
;
A
#
# COMPACT_ATOMS: atom_id res chain seq x y z
N MET A 1 11.57 -15.16 -1.80
CA MET A 1 11.93 -13.91 -2.52
C MET A 1 13.29 -13.35 -2.07
N LYS A 2 14.16 -12.91 -3.01
CA LYS A 2 15.15 -11.86 -2.68
C LYS A 2 14.33 -10.65 -2.20
N ASN A 3 14.44 -10.30 -0.93
CA ASN A 3 13.76 -9.18 -0.25
C ASN A 3 12.22 -9.30 -0.11
N GLN A 4 11.76 -9.99 0.94
CA GLN A 4 10.34 -10.01 1.35
C GLN A 4 9.78 -8.64 1.79
N SER A 5 10.66 -7.66 2.03
CA SER A 5 10.33 -6.30 2.46
C SER A 5 10.10 -5.33 1.30
N TRP A 6 10.38 -5.71 0.05
CA TRP A 6 10.21 -4.81 -1.08
C TRP A 6 8.72 -4.58 -1.39
N ASP A 7 8.37 -3.30 -1.53
CA ASP A 7 7.08 -2.86 -2.04
C ASP A 7 7.24 -2.25 -3.45
N ALA A 8 6.14 -1.88 -4.10
CA ALA A 8 6.23 -1.37 -5.47
C ALA A 8 6.88 0.03 -5.55
N THR A 9 7.19 0.65 -4.42
CA THR A 9 7.87 1.95 -4.32
C THR A 9 9.31 1.85 -3.84
N ASP A 10 9.88 0.64 -3.76
CA ASP A 10 11.29 0.44 -3.43
C ASP A 10 12.21 1.27 -4.35
N GLU A 11 13.20 1.93 -3.75
CA GLU A 11 14.01 2.94 -4.44
C GLU A 11 14.85 2.34 -5.57
N ASP A 12 15.43 1.15 -5.37
CA ASP A 12 16.21 0.47 -6.40
C ASP A 12 15.31 0.04 -7.58
N LEU A 13 14.12 -0.49 -7.26
CA LEU A 13 13.14 -0.89 -8.26
C LEU A 13 12.65 0.31 -9.10
N VAL A 14 12.33 1.42 -8.44
CA VAL A 14 11.85 2.64 -9.09
C VAL A 14 12.95 3.24 -9.96
N ASN A 15 14.19 3.32 -9.46
CA ASN A 15 15.30 3.88 -10.22
C ASN A 15 15.64 3.04 -11.46
N ASP A 16 15.68 1.71 -11.35
CA ASP A 16 15.92 0.83 -12.48
C ASP A 16 14.84 0.95 -13.56
N ALA A 17 13.56 0.92 -13.16
CA ALA A 17 12.44 1.08 -14.09
C ALA A 17 12.42 2.46 -14.76
N MET A 18 12.67 3.52 -13.98
CA MET A 18 12.72 4.89 -14.46
C MET A 18 13.85 5.08 -15.48
N MET A 19 15.05 4.59 -15.20
CA MET A 19 16.18 4.69 -16.13
C MET A 19 15.92 3.97 -17.45
N LYS A 20 15.26 2.81 -17.41
CA LYS A 20 14.86 2.08 -18.63
C LYS A 20 13.87 2.87 -19.47
N ALA A 21 12.84 3.44 -18.84
CA ALA A 21 11.85 4.25 -19.54
C ALA A 21 12.45 5.55 -20.09
N PHE A 22 13.27 6.23 -19.30
CA PHE A 22 13.97 7.45 -19.67
C PHE A 22 14.84 7.24 -20.91
N ASN A 23 15.66 6.20 -20.91
CA ASN A 23 16.54 5.87 -22.03
C ASN A 23 15.80 5.51 -23.32
N GLN A 24 14.53 5.10 -23.21
CA GLN A 24 13.68 4.76 -24.36
C GLN A 24 12.71 5.87 -24.76
N GLY A 25 12.73 7.02 -24.09
CA GLY A 25 11.79 8.11 -24.39
C GLY A 25 10.33 7.78 -24.04
N ILE A 26 10.08 6.85 -23.11
CA ILE A 26 8.73 6.41 -22.74
C ILE A 26 8.19 7.32 -21.65
N GLU A 27 7.01 7.94 -21.88
CA GLU A 27 6.40 8.95 -20.98
C GLU A 27 6.02 8.41 -19.60
N TYR A 28 5.69 7.12 -19.49
CA TYR A 28 5.21 6.49 -18.26
C TYR A 28 5.92 5.17 -18.00
N PHE A 29 6.14 4.84 -16.73
CA PHE A 29 6.67 3.54 -16.33
C PHE A 29 5.90 2.96 -15.15
N ILE A 30 6.04 1.65 -14.96
CA ILE A 30 5.31 0.90 -13.94
C ILE A 30 6.31 0.09 -13.13
N THR A 31 6.13 0.07 -11.83
CA THR A 31 6.77 -0.89 -10.93
C THR A 31 5.71 -1.78 -10.29
N GLY A 32 6.10 -2.98 -9.89
CA GLY A 32 5.14 -3.96 -9.40
C GLY A 32 5.73 -5.02 -8.51
N THR A 33 4.94 -5.42 -7.53
CA THR A 33 5.11 -6.63 -6.73
C THR A 33 3.80 -7.42 -6.80
N PRO A 34 3.77 -8.68 -6.35
CA PRO A 34 2.51 -9.41 -6.24
C PRO A 34 1.47 -8.77 -5.31
N ARG A 35 1.87 -7.78 -4.50
CA ARG A 35 0.99 -7.05 -3.58
C ARG A 35 0.49 -5.73 -4.18
N GLN A 36 1.25 -5.10 -5.07
CA GLN A 36 1.02 -3.72 -5.49
C GLN A 36 1.50 -3.44 -6.91
N LEU A 37 0.83 -2.54 -7.61
CA LEU A 37 1.31 -1.92 -8.85
C LEU A 37 1.33 -0.40 -8.67
N VAL A 38 2.36 0.27 -9.16
CA VAL A 38 2.44 1.73 -9.13
C VAL A 38 2.78 2.25 -10.51
N LEU A 39 1.99 3.24 -10.95
CA LEU A 39 2.20 3.95 -12.19
C LEU A 39 2.93 5.26 -11.92
N PHE A 40 3.93 5.57 -12.74
CA PHE A 40 4.75 6.76 -12.61
C PHE A 40 4.83 7.53 -13.93
N LYS A 41 5.08 8.83 -13.82
CA LYS A 41 5.53 9.66 -14.93
C LYS A 41 7.04 9.62 -15.04
N THR A 42 7.56 9.37 -16.24
CA THR A 42 9.01 9.33 -16.50
C THR A 42 9.59 10.73 -16.50
N PHE A 43 8.98 11.64 -17.26
CA PHE A 43 9.50 12.99 -17.49
C PHE A 43 8.71 14.02 -16.70
N GLU A 44 9.29 14.46 -15.58
CA GLU A 44 8.77 15.57 -14.82
C GLU A 44 9.95 16.35 -14.21
N PRO A 45 10.20 17.58 -14.69
CA PRO A 45 11.33 18.36 -14.21
C PRO A 45 11.13 18.76 -12.75
N ASN A 46 12.23 18.87 -12.01
CA ASN A 46 12.26 19.33 -10.62
C ASN A 46 11.54 18.43 -9.59
N THR A 47 11.17 17.21 -9.94
CA THR A 47 10.60 16.22 -9.01
C THR A 47 11.50 15.00 -8.87
N THR A 48 11.46 14.32 -7.72
CA THR A 48 12.13 13.02 -7.56
C THR A 48 11.30 11.92 -8.22
N PRO A 49 11.89 10.78 -8.63
CA PRO A 49 11.12 9.65 -9.19
C PRO A 49 9.99 9.19 -8.27
N GLN A 50 10.18 9.25 -6.95
CA GLN A 50 9.16 8.92 -5.97
C GLN A 50 8.00 9.91 -5.98
N ASP A 51 8.28 11.19 -6.22
CA ASP A 51 7.23 12.19 -6.32
C ASP A 51 6.45 12.09 -7.61
N ARG A 52 6.91 11.33 -8.62
CA ARG A 52 6.23 11.16 -9.92
C ARG A 52 5.16 10.05 -9.93
N LYS A 53 4.75 9.58 -8.75
CA LYS A 53 3.71 8.54 -8.59
C LYS A 53 2.35 9.05 -9.03
N LEU A 54 1.82 8.48 -10.10
CA LEU A 54 0.48 8.80 -10.60
C LEU A 54 -0.60 8.05 -9.80
N LYS A 55 -0.44 6.74 -9.59
CA LYS A 55 -1.44 5.93 -8.91
C LYS A 55 -0.87 4.63 -8.35
N LEU A 56 -1.36 4.23 -7.17
CA LEU A 56 -1.04 2.97 -6.50
C LEU A 56 -2.25 2.05 -6.50
N TYR A 57 -2.05 0.80 -6.93
CA TYR A 57 -3.07 -0.25 -6.95
C TYR A 57 -2.67 -1.36 -5.98
N TYR A 58 -3.52 -1.63 -4.99
CA TYR A 58 -3.35 -2.76 -4.09
C TYR A 58 -3.98 -4.02 -4.70
N LEU A 59 -3.18 -5.08 -4.82
CA LEU A 59 -3.59 -6.35 -5.45
C LEU A 59 -4.12 -7.35 -4.42
N ALA A 60 -3.23 -7.97 -3.64
CA ALA A 60 -3.58 -8.95 -2.64
C ALA A 60 -2.52 -9.01 -1.54
N ASN A 61 -2.93 -9.44 -0.35
CA ASN A 61 -1.99 -9.69 0.74
C ASN A 61 -1.31 -11.06 0.54
N VAL A 62 -0.09 -11.04 0.01
CA VAL A 62 0.72 -12.24 -0.23
C VAL A 62 1.58 -12.51 1.00
N LYS A 63 1.37 -13.65 1.66
CA LYS A 63 2.13 -14.09 2.84
C LYS A 63 3.27 -15.04 2.46
N SER A 64 3.09 -15.82 1.40
CA SER A 64 4.08 -16.78 0.91
C SER A 64 4.22 -16.75 -0.61
N ASP A 65 5.40 -17.16 -1.11
CA ASP A 65 5.70 -17.21 -2.55
C ASP A 65 4.73 -18.15 -3.32
N ASN A 66 4.09 -19.12 -2.63
CA ASN A 66 3.14 -20.02 -3.28
C ASN A 66 1.76 -19.39 -3.47
N ASP A 67 1.42 -18.34 -2.70
CA ASP A 67 0.08 -17.74 -2.74
C ASP A 67 -0.23 -17.19 -4.14
N VAL A 68 0.77 -16.68 -4.85
CA VAL A 68 0.62 -16.06 -6.19
C VAL A 68 0.24 -17.07 -7.28
N THR A 69 0.45 -18.36 -7.04
CA THR A 69 0.10 -19.43 -7.98
C THR A 69 -1.34 -19.92 -7.80
N THR A 70 -1.98 -19.56 -6.69
CA THR A 70 -3.31 -20.06 -6.36
C THR A 70 -4.39 -19.46 -7.25
N GLN A 71 -5.45 -20.22 -7.50
CA GLN A 71 -6.62 -19.69 -8.20
C GLN A 71 -7.31 -18.58 -7.39
N SER A 72 -7.24 -18.65 -6.06
CA SER A 72 -7.78 -17.61 -5.17
C SER A 72 -7.09 -16.27 -5.40
N TYR A 73 -5.76 -16.25 -5.47
CA TYR A 73 -4.99 -15.04 -5.79
C TYR A 73 -5.39 -14.47 -7.15
N LYS A 74 -5.45 -15.31 -8.19
CA LYS A 74 -5.85 -14.88 -9.54
C LYS A 74 -7.22 -14.23 -9.55
N THR A 75 -8.21 -14.86 -8.91
CA THR A 75 -9.56 -14.33 -8.82
C THR A 75 -9.60 -13.01 -8.04
N GLN A 76 -8.80 -12.89 -6.98
CA GLN A 76 -8.72 -11.68 -6.15
C GLN A 76 -8.13 -10.49 -6.92
N ILE A 77 -7.03 -10.68 -7.66
CA ILE A 77 -6.35 -9.57 -8.32
C ILE A 77 -6.99 -9.15 -9.64
N LEU A 78 -7.77 -10.04 -10.28
CA LEU A 78 -8.27 -9.84 -11.64
C LEU A 78 -9.05 -8.52 -11.83
N PRO A 79 -9.97 -8.11 -10.92
CA PRO A 79 -10.67 -6.84 -11.07
C PRO A 79 -9.72 -5.64 -11.04
N THR A 80 -8.77 -5.64 -10.10
CA THR A 80 -7.79 -4.55 -9.95
C THR A 80 -6.85 -4.46 -11.15
N VAL A 81 -6.36 -5.61 -11.65
CA VAL A 81 -5.52 -5.64 -12.85
C VAL A 81 -6.27 -5.15 -14.08
N LYS A 82 -7.55 -5.52 -14.24
CA LYS A 82 -8.39 -4.99 -15.33
C LYS A 82 -8.54 -3.48 -15.23
N GLN A 83 -8.80 -2.94 -14.04
CA GLN A 83 -8.89 -1.49 -13.83
C GLN A 83 -7.57 -0.80 -14.13
N PHE A 84 -6.45 -1.36 -13.69
CA PHE A 84 -5.12 -0.85 -13.98
C PHE A 84 -4.85 -0.77 -15.49
N LEU A 85 -5.15 -1.84 -16.24
CA LEU A 85 -4.96 -1.85 -17.70
C LEU A 85 -5.87 -0.84 -18.41
N LEU A 86 -7.10 -0.67 -17.92
CA LEU A 86 -8.02 0.35 -18.45
C LEU A 86 -7.48 1.76 -18.20
N ASP A 87 -7.03 2.05 -16.98
CA ASP A 87 -6.46 3.35 -16.61
C ASP A 87 -5.19 3.64 -17.43
N LEU A 88 -4.31 2.65 -17.59
CA LEU A 88 -3.10 2.77 -18.42
C LEU A 88 -3.44 3.05 -19.88
N SER A 89 -4.42 2.31 -20.43
CA SER A 89 -4.90 2.55 -21.80
C SER A 89 -5.45 3.97 -21.94
N ASN A 90 -6.29 4.40 -21.01
CA ASN A 90 -6.88 5.74 -21.05
C ASN A 90 -5.81 6.84 -20.93
N LEU A 91 -4.79 6.63 -20.10
CA LEU A 91 -3.67 7.56 -19.96
C LEU A 91 -2.86 7.66 -21.25
N ILE A 92 -2.51 6.53 -21.87
CA ILE A 92 -1.73 6.51 -23.12
C ILE A 92 -2.51 7.16 -24.28
N HIS A 93 -3.83 6.98 -24.32
CA HIS A 93 -4.68 7.56 -25.35
C HIS A 93 -5.17 8.99 -25.03
N GLY A 94 -4.73 9.59 -23.91
CA GLY A 94 -5.11 10.95 -23.52
C GLY A 94 -6.58 11.14 -23.16
N ILE A 95 -7.28 10.05 -22.78
CA ILE A 95 -8.70 10.06 -22.42
C ILE A 95 -8.90 10.56 -20.97
N ILE A 96 -7.88 10.40 -20.12
CA ILE A 96 -7.90 10.81 -18.70
C ILE A 96 -6.65 11.63 -18.40
N GLU A 97 -6.80 12.84 -17.87
CA GLU A 97 -5.75 13.45 -17.03
C GLU A 97 -5.75 12.70 -15.71
N VAL A 98 -4.77 11.82 -15.49
CA VAL A 98 -4.68 11.06 -14.24
C VAL A 98 -4.32 12.05 -13.14
N HIS A 99 -5.35 12.51 -12.43
CA HIS A 99 -5.18 13.32 -11.24
C HIS A 99 -4.59 12.45 -10.12
N TRP A 100 -3.51 12.99 -9.56
CA TRP A 100 -2.85 12.55 -8.34
C TRP A 100 -3.86 12.04 -7.29
N ASP A 101 -3.62 10.83 -6.76
CA ASP A 101 -4.02 10.60 -5.37
C ASP A 101 -3.25 11.67 -4.58
N SER A 102 -3.98 12.67 -4.05
CA SER A 102 -3.36 13.84 -3.44
C SER A 102 -2.32 13.42 -2.40
N ILE A 103 -1.29 14.25 -2.20
CA ILE A 103 -0.31 14.08 -1.12
C ILE A 103 -1.02 13.75 0.19
N ASP A 104 -2.20 14.33 0.42
CA ASP A 104 -3.04 14.06 1.59
C ASP A 104 -3.47 12.60 1.70
N LYS A 105 -3.87 11.94 0.60
CA LYS A 105 -4.30 10.55 0.63
C LYS A 105 -3.12 9.60 0.85
N GLN A 106 -1.95 9.90 0.27
CA GLN A 106 -0.72 9.14 0.56
C GLN A 106 -0.24 9.35 2.00
N PHE A 107 -0.32 10.58 2.50
CA PHE A 107 -0.02 10.92 3.89
C PHE A 107 -0.99 10.23 4.85
N ILE A 108 -2.30 10.26 4.58
CA ILE A 108 -3.32 9.56 5.37
C ILE A 108 -3.05 8.06 5.40
N ASN A 109 -2.72 7.45 4.26
CA ASN A 109 -2.41 6.01 4.22
C ASN A 109 -1.14 5.69 5.03
N LYS A 110 -0.06 6.45 4.86
CA LYS A 110 1.17 6.26 5.65
C LYS A 110 0.92 6.46 7.14
N LEU A 111 0.19 7.52 7.51
CA LEU A 111 -0.18 7.80 8.89
C LEU A 111 -1.02 6.67 9.48
N SER A 112 -2.00 6.16 8.72
CA SER A 112 -2.85 5.05 9.13
C SER A 112 -2.03 3.78 9.36
N THR A 113 -1.09 3.46 8.47
CA THR A 113 -0.17 2.33 8.64
C THR A 113 0.71 2.49 9.87
N TYR A 114 1.31 3.66 10.09
CA TYR A 114 2.10 3.92 11.30
C TYR A 114 1.28 3.82 12.59
N ILE A 115 0.05 4.34 12.59
CA ILE A 115 -0.86 4.23 13.74
C ILE A 115 -1.17 2.75 14.01
N LEU A 116 -1.45 1.96 12.97
CA LEU A 116 -1.75 0.53 13.12
C LEU A 116 -0.54 -0.27 13.61
N GLU A 117 0.66 0.00 13.09
CA GLU A 117 1.91 -0.64 13.52
C GLU A 117 2.25 -0.27 14.97
N ALA A 118 2.18 1.02 15.32
CA ALA A 118 2.38 1.47 16.69
C ALA A 118 1.34 0.86 17.65
N SER A 119 0.08 0.78 17.22
CA SER A 119 -0.99 0.16 18.02
C SER A 119 -0.77 -1.34 18.21
N ALA A 120 -0.30 -2.04 17.18
CA ALA A 120 0.04 -3.46 17.27
C ALA A 120 1.21 -3.69 18.24
N GLN A 121 2.26 -2.88 18.14
CA GLN A 121 3.42 -2.96 19.04
C GLN A 121 3.04 -2.63 20.49
N MET A 122 2.25 -1.58 20.70
CA MET A 122 1.70 -1.26 22.03
C MET A 122 0.82 -2.40 22.55
N SER A 123 0.02 -3.04 21.70
CA SER A 123 -0.80 -4.20 22.09
C SER A 123 0.06 -5.39 22.51
N GLU A 124 1.15 -5.69 21.79
CA GLU A 124 2.08 -6.76 22.16
C GLU A 124 2.72 -6.53 23.53
N GLU A 125 3.10 -5.29 23.85
CA GLU A 125 3.67 -4.95 25.16
C GLU A 125 2.62 -4.88 26.29
N MET A 126 1.42 -4.37 25.99
CA MET A 126 0.37 -4.19 27.00
C MET A 126 -0.36 -5.49 27.34
N THR A 127 -0.51 -6.41 26.39
CA THR A 127 -1.23 -7.68 26.59
C THR A 127 -0.70 -8.49 27.77
N PRO A 128 0.60 -8.77 27.92
CA PRO A 128 1.11 -9.51 29.08
C PRO A 128 0.89 -8.76 30.40
N VAL A 129 1.02 -7.42 30.42
CA VAL A 129 0.79 -6.60 31.63
C VAL A 129 -0.68 -6.61 32.06
N ILE A 130 -1.60 -6.55 31.10
CA ILE A 130 -3.05 -6.64 31.35
C ILE A 130 -3.43 -8.05 31.83
N GLN A 131 -2.82 -9.09 31.27
CA GLN A 131 -3.06 -10.48 31.68
C GLN A 131 -2.53 -10.77 33.09
N SER A 132 -1.37 -10.20 33.46
CA SER A 132 -0.75 -10.41 34.77
C SER A 132 -1.35 -9.56 35.90
N ASN A 133 -2.12 -8.51 35.59
CA ASN A 133 -2.69 -7.60 36.59
C ASN A 133 -4.24 -7.61 36.58
N GLU A 134 -4.84 -8.30 37.56
CA GLU A 134 -6.31 -8.39 37.71
C GLU A 134 -6.99 -7.03 37.96
N SER A 135 -6.37 -6.16 38.76
CA SER A 135 -6.89 -4.82 39.06
C SER A 135 -6.99 -3.97 37.79
N LEU A 136 -5.93 -3.99 36.97
CA LEU A 136 -5.87 -3.26 35.71
C LEU A 136 -6.93 -3.79 34.73
N ARG A 137 -7.05 -5.11 34.60
CA ARG A 137 -8.05 -5.76 33.75
C ARG A 137 -9.48 -5.44 34.16
N LYS A 138 -9.76 -5.34 35.46
CA LYS A 138 -11.07 -4.91 35.97
C LYS A 138 -11.37 -3.47 35.56
N ARG A 139 -10.43 -2.54 35.77
CA ARG A 139 -10.59 -1.12 35.38
C ARG A 139 -10.76 -0.92 33.88
N ILE A 140 -10.05 -1.70 33.05
CA ILE A 140 -10.20 -1.66 31.59
C ILE A 140 -11.61 -2.12 31.17
N ARG A 141 -12.16 -3.17 31.79
CA ARG A 141 -13.55 -3.60 31.50
C ARG A 141 -14.56 -2.54 31.91
N GLU A 142 -14.42 -1.98 33.10
CA GLU A 142 -15.28 -0.90 33.59
C GLU A 142 -15.25 0.29 32.63
N TYR A 143 -14.05 0.73 32.21
CA TYR A 143 -13.89 1.79 31.22
C TYR A 143 -14.57 1.47 29.89
N ILE A 144 -14.37 0.27 29.32
CA ILE A 144 -15.01 -0.12 28.04
C ILE A 144 -16.54 -0.17 28.17
N GLN A 145 -17.07 -0.57 29.32
CA GLN A 145 -18.51 -0.60 29.59
C GLN A 145 -19.10 0.80 29.78
N GLU A 146 -18.32 1.74 30.31
CA GLU A 146 -18.71 3.15 30.45
C GLU A 146 -18.63 3.93 29.12
N GLN A 147 -17.74 3.52 28.23
CA GLN A 147 -17.68 4.08 26.88
C GLN A 147 -18.84 3.51 26.04
N ASP A 148 -19.71 4.40 25.59
CA ASP A 148 -20.95 4.14 24.82
C ASP A 148 -20.66 3.67 23.37
N ILE A 149 -19.70 2.75 23.19
CA ILE A 149 -19.19 2.31 21.87
C ILE A 149 -19.78 0.95 21.46
N PHE A 150 -20.42 0.23 22.38
CA PHE A 150 -20.96 -1.13 22.15
C PHE A 150 -22.40 -1.33 22.63
N HIS A 151 -23.24 -0.29 22.65
CA HIS A 151 -24.68 -0.51 22.66
C HIS A 151 -25.14 -0.91 21.25
N VAL A 152 -25.09 -2.22 20.97
CA VAL A 152 -25.85 -2.88 19.90
C VAL A 152 -27.16 -3.38 20.48
#